data_AF-A0A4V2YZH5-F1
#
_entry.id   AF-A0A4V2YZH5-F1
#
_cell.length_a   1.000
_cell.length_b   1.000
_cell.length_c   1.000
_cell.angle_alpha   90.00
_cell.angle_beta   90.00
_cell.angle_gamma   90.00
#
_symmetry.space_group_name_H-M   'P 1'
#
loop_
_entity.id
_entity.type
_entity.pdbx_description
1 polymer ?
#
loop_
_entity_poly.entity_id
_entity_poly.type
_entity_poly.pdbx_seq_one_letter_code
_entity_poly.pdbx_strand_id
1 'polypeptide(L)'
;MAEQYYPFDTGTGASVTDDQWTTMARNLRRTGIEGDISNESLKVKPSSSTRASIVSPGEAWVIGHQYLSNAEISLPHAENISGKPRIDLIVLRIDRTADTIHPVVITGVPADNPVTPDLLGNHSAFISTLDPGAQWDLPLGQVRVEAGAAVIAADKYTDIRWLGEFATTTGTSGNRNPYWGMRPFGSIHFEYDTRRWAGWDGYKWGIIAEYGPFRPYTPVIQWQVNDSGAQVTNDSGWSTQGRWRYVADNAVDVSIYAKLNYDINDTQDNPISVVDPESFMRVTLPVPTGNAGDAYSLLNLFYQRGRQSGDMRTGYGLCWSNRENIARLVLQGTQFDGISAAGNLDTLTNNTRLSKNTTIRISGVYEAAGI
;
A
#
# COMPACT_ATOMS: atom_id res chain seq x y z
N MET A 1 6.66 -31.12 32.23
CA MET A 1 7.63 -31.59 31.21
C MET A 1 8.56 -30.43 30.92
N ALA A 2 9.88 -30.61 30.92
CA ALA A 2 10.83 -29.50 30.74
C ALA A 2 11.21 -29.26 29.27
N GLU A 3 11.22 -30.31 28.47
CA GLU A 3 11.60 -30.27 27.05
C GLU A 3 10.64 -31.14 26.23
N GLN A 4 10.32 -30.71 25.02
CA GLN A 4 9.44 -31.41 24.09
C GLN A 4 9.96 -31.22 22.66
N TYR A 5 10.06 -32.30 21.90
CA TYR A 5 10.61 -32.31 20.54
C TYR A 5 9.91 -33.38 19.70
N TYR A 6 9.47 -33.00 18.50
CA TYR A 6 8.72 -33.84 17.54
C TYR A 6 8.67 -33.09 16.19
N PRO A 7 8.51 -33.78 15.05
CA PRO A 7 8.38 -35.23 14.87
C PRO A 7 9.75 -35.93 14.65
N PHE A 8 9.89 -37.16 15.14
CA PHE A 8 11.03 -38.05 14.85
C PHE A 8 10.55 -39.48 14.60
N ASP A 9 11.36 -40.33 13.98
CA ASP A 9 10.95 -41.72 13.70
C ASP A 9 11.00 -42.64 14.93
N THR A 10 11.76 -42.27 15.98
CA THR A 10 11.93 -43.06 17.20
C THR A 10 12.11 -42.17 18.44
N GLY A 11 11.93 -42.76 19.64
CA GLY A 11 12.10 -42.07 20.93
C GLY A 11 10.92 -41.19 21.33
N THR A 12 11.13 -40.27 22.28
CA THR A 12 10.09 -39.41 22.87
C THR A 12 9.32 -38.56 21.83
N GLY A 13 9.94 -38.25 20.69
CA GLY A 13 9.33 -37.46 19.61
C GLY A 13 8.60 -38.27 18.53
N ALA A 14 8.48 -39.59 18.69
CA ALA A 14 7.88 -40.47 17.68
C ALA A 14 6.34 -40.53 17.72
N SER A 15 5.75 -40.30 18.90
CA SER A 15 4.31 -40.24 19.04
C SER A 15 3.86 -38.79 19.09
N VAL A 16 3.33 -38.29 17.97
CA VAL A 16 2.78 -36.93 17.85
C VAL A 16 1.27 -36.99 18.05
N THR A 17 0.78 -36.34 19.09
CA THR A 17 -0.66 -36.18 19.32
C THR A 17 -1.25 -35.11 18.39
N ASP A 18 -2.58 -35.09 18.25
CA ASP A 18 -3.24 -34.05 17.46
C ASP A 18 -2.93 -32.63 17.96
N ASP A 19 -2.87 -32.41 19.29
CA ASP A 19 -2.47 -31.11 19.86
C ASP A 19 -1.03 -30.72 19.50
N GLN A 20 -0.12 -31.69 19.50
CA GLN A 20 1.27 -31.47 19.11
C GLN A 20 1.37 -31.16 17.62
N TRP A 21 0.70 -31.96 16.78
CA TRP A 21 0.63 -31.73 15.35
C TRP A 21 0.06 -30.35 15.05
N THR A 22 -1.07 -30.01 15.64
CA THR A 22 -1.74 -28.72 15.50
C THR A 22 -0.85 -27.56 15.91
N THR A 23 -0.14 -27.68 17.04
CA THR A 23 0.80 -26.65 17.52
C THR A 23 1.93 -26.41 16.52
N MET A 24 2.49 -27.48 15.95
CA MET A 24 3.51 -27.39 14.92
C MET A 24 2.93 -26.80 13.61
N ALA A 25 1.83 -27.36 13.13
CA ALA A 25 1.18 -27.06 11.86
C ALA A 25 0.70 -25.61 11.74
N ARG A 26 0.29 -24.98 12.86
CA ARG A 26 -0.07 -23.56 12.91
C ARG A 26 1.10 -22.61 12.60
N ASN A 27 2.34 -23.05 12.84
CA ASN A 27 3.53 -22.25 12.51
C ASN A 27 3.94 -22.38 11.03
N LEU A 28 3.49 -23.45 10.36
CA LEU A 28 3.81 -23.70 8.96
C LEU A 28 2.92 -22.87 8.03
N ARG A 29 1.66 -22.69 8.41
CA ARG A 29 0.68 -21.98 7.59
C ARG A 29 -0.42 -21.32 8.41
N ARG A 30 -0.83 -20.11 7.98
CA ARG A 30 -1.96 -19.39 8.57
C ARG A 30 -3.28 -20.02 8.17
N THR A 31 -4.26 -19.90 9.06
CA THR A 31 -5.63 -20.32 8.81
C THR A 31 -6.24 -19.55 7.64
N GLY A 32 -6.89 -20.25 6.72
CA GLY A 32 -7.62 -19.67 5.60
C GLY A 32 -7.84 -20.65 4.45
N ILE A 33 -8.58 -20.21 3.46
CA ILE A 33 -8.89 -20.96 2.23
C ILE A 33 -7.70 -20.92 1.29
N GLU A 34 -7.44 -22.04 0.64
CA GLU A 34 -6.34 -22.18 -0.32
C GLU A 34 -6.65 -21.46 -1.63
N GLY A 35 -5.66 -20.70 -2.12
CA GLY A 35 -5.64 -19.99 -3.39
C GLY A 35 -5.80 -18.47 -3.25
N ASP A 36 -6.35 -17.83 -4.28
CA ASP A 36 -6.52 -16.38 -4.34
C ASP A 36 -7.98 -15.98 -4.59
N ILE A 37 -8.27 -14.67 -4.56
CA ILE A 37 -9.62 -14.11 -4.68
C ILE A 37 -10.30 -14.45 -6.03
N SER A 38 -9.51 -14.75 -7.06
CA SER A 38 -10.02 -15.12 -8.38
C SER A 38 -10.46 -16.59 -8.44
N ASN A 39 -10.10 -17.39 -7.44
CA ASN A 39 -10.46 -18.81 -7.39
C ASN A 39 -11.88 -19.05 -6.86
N GLU A 40 -12.39 -20.23 -7.20
CA GLU A 40 -13.72 -20.72 -6.79
C GLU A 40 -13.64 -21.71 -5.60
N SER A 41 -12.46 -21.88 -5.00
CA SER A 41 -12.22 -22.82 -3.89
C SER A 41 -13.10 -22.47 -2.70
N LEU A 42 -13.96 -23.41 -2.30
CA LEU A 42 -14.91 -23.25 -1.19
C LEU A 42 -15.82 -22.02 -1.32
N LYS A 43 -16.01 -21.51 -2.54
CA LYS A 43 -16.89 -20.38 -2.78
C LYS A 43 -18.34 -20.81 -2.60
N VAL A 44 -19.12 -19.96 -1.93
CA VAL A 44 -20.56 -20.13 -1.76
C VAL A 44 -21.29 -19.57 -2.98
N LYS A 45 -22.19 -20.36 -3.57
CA LYS A 45 -23.05 -19.98 -4.69
C LYS A 45 -24.50 -20.42 -4.47
N PRO A 46 -25.49 -19.80 -5.12
CA PRO A 46 -26.90 -20.21 -5.02
C PRO A 46 -27.13 -21.62 -5.58
N SER A 47 -28.07 -22.34 -4.98
CA SER A 47 -28.76 -23.45 -5.65
C SER A 47 -29.74 -22.90 -6.70
N SER A 48 -29.85 -23.57 -7.84
CA SER A 48 -30.75 -23.16 -8.93
C SER A 48 -32.22 -23.51 -8.68
N SER A 49 -32.52 -24.39 -7.73
CA SER A 49 -33.86 -24.99 -7.58
C SER A 49 -34.36 -25.09 -6.14
N THR A 50 -33.50 -24.85 -5.15
CA THR A 50 -33.86 -25.01 -3.73
C THR A 50 -33.37 -23.84 -2.89
N ARG A 51 -33.91 -23.70 -1.67
CA ARG A 51 -33.40 -22.79 -0.65
C ARG A 51 -32.15 -23.39 0.02
N ALA A 52 -31.13 -23.64 -0.78
CA ALA A 52 -29.85 -24.15 -0.35
C ALA A 52 -28.73 -23.32 -0.95
N SER A 53 -27.61 -23.27 -0.24
CA SER A 53 -26.37 -22.74 -0.75
C SER A 53 -25.46 -23.88 -1.13
N ILE A 54 -24.73 -23.73 -2.22
CA ILE A 54 -23.76 -24.72 -2.69
C ILE A 54 -22.37 -24.19 -2.37
N VAL A 55 -21.58 -24.98 -1.65
CA VAL A 55 -20.14 -24.72 -1.45
C VAL A 55 -19.40 -25.50 -2.53
N SER A 56 -18.65 -24.78 -3.38
CA SER A 56 -17.80 -25.39 -4.41
C SER A 56 -16.71 -26.28 -3.79
N PRO A 57 -16.19 -27.29 -4.53
CA PRO A 57 -14.99 -28.02 -4.13
C PRO A 57 -13.84 -27.08 -3.80
N GLY A 58 -12.92 -27.52 -2.94
CA GLY A 58 -11.78 -26.70 -2.56
C GLY A 58 -11.08 -27.19 -1.30
N GLU A 59 -10.11 -26.39 -0.87
CA GLU A 59 -9.21 -26.71 0.22
C GLU A 59 -9.11 -25.54 1.19
N ALA A 60 -8.89 -25.86 2.46
CA ALA A 60 -8.59 -24.86 3.48
C ALA A 60 -7.64 -25.42 4.52
N TRP A 61 -6.83 -24.53 5.09
CA TRP A 61 -6.07 -24.78 6.30
C TRP A 61 -6.83 -24.17 7.48
N VAL A 62 -7.33 -24.98 8.40
CA VAL A 62 -8.07 -24.52 9.57
C VAL A 62 -7.26 -24.84 10.80
N ILE A 63 -6.53 -23.85 11.32
CA ILE A 63 -5.91 -23.95 12.65
C ILE A 63 -4.97 -25.18 12.73
N GLY A 64 -4.14 -25.39 11.71
CA GLY A 64 -3.22 -26.54 11.68
C GLY A 64 -3.82 -27.84 11.17
N HIS A 65 -5.08 -27.85 10.72
CA HIS A 65 -5.73 -29.01 10.12
C HIS A 65 -6.04 -28.74 8.66
N GLN A 66 -5.92 -29.77 7.83
CA GLN A 66 -6.30 -29.71 6.43
C GLN A 66 -7.78 -30.05 6.27
N TYR A 67 -8.47 -29.25 5.46
CA TYR A 67 -9.76 -29.60 4.87
C TYR A 67 -9.63 -29.72 3.35
N LEU A 68 -10.23 -30.76 2.78
CA LEU A 68 -10.27 -31.01 1.34
C LEU A 68 -11.68 -31.49 0.97
N SER A 69 -12.31 -30.80 0.03
CA SER A 69 -13.53 -31.26 -0.62
C SER A 69 -13.32 -31.34 -2.12
N ASN A 70 -13.66 -32.49 -2.72
CA ASN A 70 -13.61 -32.72 -4.16
C ASN A 70 -14.99 -32.64 -4.83
N ALA A 71 -16.03 -32.30 -4.07
CA ALA A 71 -17.41 -32.25 -4.55
C ALA A 71 -18.14 -31.01 -4.00
N GLU A 72 -19.19 -30.62 -4.70
CA GLU A 72 -20.10 -29.58 -4.24
C GLU A 72 -20.87 -30.05 -3.00
N ILE A 73 -20.98 -29.18 -1.99
CA ILE A 73 -21.70 -29.46 -0.75
C ILE A 73 -22.94 -28.57 -0.72
N SER A 74 -24.11 -29.21 -0.70
CA SER A 74 -25.39 -28.50 -0.58
C SER A 74 -25.76 -28.30 0.88
N LEU A 75 -25.98 -27.04 1.24
CA LEU A 75 -26.30 -26.60 2.59
C LEU A 75 -27.71 -25.99 2.62
N PRO A 76 -28.71 -26.72 3.14
CA PRO A 76 -30.07 -26.21 3.19
C PRO A 76 -30.20 -25.09 4.23
N HIS A 77 -30.98 -24.07 3.89
CA HIS A 77 -31.39 -23.04 4.84
C HIS A 77 -32.76 -23.35 5.41
N ALA A 78 -32.93 -23.12 6.71
CA ALA A 78 -34.24 -23.21 7.37
C ALA A 78 -35.24 -22.25 6.69
N GLU A 79 -36.54 -22.55 6.76
CA GLU A 79 -37.56 -21.65 6.25
C GLU A 79 -37.56 -20.31 7.02
N ASN A 80 -37.88 -19.21 6.33
CA ASN A 80 -38.05 -17.91 6.96
C ASN A 80 -39.51 -17.44 6.84
N ILE A 81 -40.35 -17.84 7.80
CA ILE A 81 -41.78 -17.48 7.84
C ILE A 81 -42.07 -16.21 8.67
N SER A 82 -41.04 -15.50 9.12
CA SER A 82 -41.17 -14.40 10.08
C SER A 82 -41.76 -13.10 9.52
N GLY A 83 -41.89 -13.00 8.19
CA GLY A 83 -42.25 -11.76 7.49
C GLY A 83 -41.11 -10.74 7.36
N LYS A 84 -39.92 -11.02 7.93
CA LYS A 84 -38.73 -10.17 7.85
C LYS A 84 -37.53 -10.94 7.26
N PRO A 85 -36.60 -10.27 6.57
CA PRO A 85 -35.38 -10.90 6.08
C PRO A 85 -34.43 -11.26 7.23
N ARG A 86 -33.50 -12.18 6.97
CA ARG A 86 -32.35 -12.48 7.85
C ARG A 86 -31.07 -12.69 7.04
N ILE A 87 -29.91 -12.65 7.70
CA ILE A 87 -28.63 -13.01 7.11
C ILE A 87 -28.17 -14.32 7.75
N ASP A 88 -28.06 -15.37 6.95
CA ASP A 88 -27.44 -16.62 7.36
C ASP A 88 -25.94 -16.56 7.02
N LEU A 89 -25.11 -17.14 7.87
CA LEU A 89 -23.65 -17.17 7.70
C LEU A 89 -23.21 -18.60 7.40
N ILE A 90 -22.44 -18.78 6.33
CA ILE A 90 -21.87 -20.07 5.96
C ILE A 90 -20.40 -20.06 6.37
N VAL A 91 -20.03 -21.08 7.14
CA VAL A 91 -18.68 -21.23 7.71
C VAL A 91 -18.15 -22.63 7.43
N LEU A 92 -16.85 -22.78 7.44
CA LEU A 92 -16.17 -24.05 7.62
C LEU A 92 -15.81 -24.18 9.11
N ARG A 93 -16.49 -25.10 9.80
CA ARG A 93 -16.34 -25.28 11.25
C ARG A 93 -15.39 -26.43 11.53
N ILE A 94 -14.36 -26.18 12.34
CA ILE A 94 -13.63 -27.25 13.02
C ILE A 94 -14.33 -27.56 14.35
N ASP A 95 -14.58 -28.83 14.59
CA ASP A 95 -15.12 -29.36 15.83
C ASP A 95 -14.10 -30.33 16.43
N ARG A 96 -13.46 -29.91 17.53
CA ARG A 96 -12.44 -30.67 18.26
C ARG A 96 -13.02 -31.67 19.25
N THR A 97 -14.34 -31.73 19.41
CA THR A 97 -15.01 -32.81 20.14
C THR A 97 -15.32 -33.97 19.21
N ALA A 98 -15.74 -33.67 17.98
CA ALA A 98 -16.06 -34.66 16.96
C ALA A 98 -14.86 -35.03 16.07
N ASP A 99 -13.74 -34.31 16.17
CA ASP A 99 -12.57 -34.41 15.30
C ASP A 99 -12.92 -34.28 13.81
N THR A 100 -13.76 -33.29 13.47
CA THR A 100 -14.20 -33.04 12.09
C THR A 100 -14.06 -31.59 11.66
N ILE A 101 -13.98 -31.38 10.34
CA ILE A 101 -14.13 -30.09 9.71
C ILE A 101 -15.23 -30.20 8.65
N HIS A 102 -16.26 -29.36 8.74
CA HIS A 102 -17.37 -29.41 7.79
C HIS A 102 -18.04 -28.04 7.59
N PRO A 103 -18.63 -27.78 6.41
CA PRO A 103 -19.40 -26.57 6.19
C PRO A 103 -20.70 -26.55 7.01
N VAL A 104 -21.04 -25.41 7.59
CA VAL A 104 -22.23 -25.22 8.44
C VAL A 104 -22.94 -23.93 8.06
N VAL A 105 -24.28 -23.96 8.13
CA VAL A 105 -25.12 -22.75 8.07
C VAL A 105 -25.44 -22.31 9.50
N ILE A 106 -24.95 -21.14 9.89
CA ILE A 106 -25.36 -20.44 11.09
C ILE A 106 -26.57 -19.58 10.72
N THR A 107 -27.73 -19.94 11.24
CA THR A 107 -28.99 -19.24 10.92
C THR A 107 -29.04 -17.88 11.61
N GLY A 108 -29.38 -16.84 10.85
CA GLY A 108 -29.53 -15.49 11.39
C GLY A 108 -30.83 -15.26 12.15
N VAL A 109 -30.93 -14.06 12.73
CA VAL A 109 -32.16 -13.59 13.38
C VAL A 109 -32.92 -12.67 12.41
N PRO A 110 -34.21 -12.93 12.13
CA PRO A 110 -35.00 -12.04 11.30
C PRO A 110 -35.17 -10.63 11.89
N ALA A 111 -34.92 -9.60 11.09
CA ALA A 111 -35.07 -8.20 11.46
C ALA A 111 -35.26 -7.32 10.22
N ASP A 112 -35.71 -6.07 10.40
CA ASP A 112 -35.84 -5.11 9.29
C ASP A 112 -34.46 -4.78 8.69
N ASN A 113 -33.46 -4.68 9.57
CA ASN A 113 -32.04 -4.55 9.24
C ASN A 113 -31.31 -5.76 9.86
N PRO A 114 -31.30 -6.91 9.18
CA PRO A 114 -30.68 -8.12 9.70
C PRO A 114 -29.16 -7.95 9.78
N VAL A 115 -28.57 -8.53 10.82
CA VAL A 115 -27.13 -8.53 11.07
C VAL A 115 -26.57 -9.93 10.89
N THR A 116 -25.31 -10.02 10.50
CA THR A 116 -24.60 -11.30 10.37
C THR A 116 -24.44 -11.96 11.75
N PRO A 117 -24.67 -13.27 11.87
CA PRO A 117 -24.30 -14.04 13.05
C PRO A 117 -22.82 -13.89 13.42
N ASP A 118 -22.52 -14.00 14.71
CA ASP A 118 -21.13 -14.05 15.19
C ASP A 118 -20.48 -15.40 14.82
N LEU A 119 -19.18 -15.38 14.55
CA LEU A 119 -18.36 -16.58 14.37
C LEU A 119 -18.07 -17.21 15.74
N LEU A 120 -18.04 -18.54 15.82
CA LEU A 120 -17.49 -19.20 17.01
C LEU A 120 -15.97 -19.06 17.07
N GLY A 121 -15.45 -18.64 18.22
CA GLY A 121 -14.02 -18.66 18.54
C GLY A 121 -13.16 -17.57 17.87
N ASN A 122 -13.75 -16.58 17.20
CA ASN A 122 -13.06 -15.49 16.49
C ASN A 122 -12.46 -14.39 17.41
N HIS A 123 -12.52 -14.53 18.74
CA HIS A 123 -12.15 -13.44 19.67
C HIS A 123 -10.72 -13.48 20.25
N SER A 124 -9.86 -14.45 19.92
CA SER A 124 -8.46 -14.43 20.38
C SER A 124 -7.47 -14.46 19.22
N ALA A 125 -6.83 -13.32 18.97
CA ALA A 125 -5.72 -13.14 18.02
C ALA A 125 -4.44 -13.94 18.36
N PHE A 126 -4.52 -14.84 19.33
CA PHE A 126 -3.52 -15.83 19.71
C PHE A 126 -4.26 -17.11 20.11
N ILE A 127 -4.63 -17.92 19.12
CA ILE A 127 -5.08 -19.29 19.36
C ILE A 127 -3.83 -20.15 19.64
N SER A 128 -3.18 -19.91 20.79
CA SER A 128 -2.12 -20.80 21.26
C SER A 128 -2.70 -22.13 21.77
N THR A 129 -3.97 -22.15 22.13
CA THR A 129 -4.69 -23.32 22.63
C THR A 129 -6.18 -23.15 22.30
N LEU A 130 -6.65 -23.75 21.21
CA LEU A 130 -8.05 -24.18 21.24
C LEU A 130 -8.04 -25.35 22.20
N ASP A 131 -8.78 -25.22 23.30
CA ASP A 131 -8.90 -26.30 24.26
C ASP A 131 -9.46 -27.56 23.57
N PRO A 132 -9.05 -28.77 24.00
CA PRO A 132 -9.71 -30.00 23.57
C PRO A 132 -11.23 -29.85 23.76
N GLY A 133 -11.98 -29.96 22.66
CA GLY A 133 -13.43 -29.76 22.63
C GLY A 133 -13.94 -28.38 22.19
N ALA A 134 -13.06 -27.46 21.79
CA ALA A 134 -13.48 -26.17 21.25
C ALA A 134 -13.90 -26.24 19.77
N GLN A 135 -14.89 -25.44 19.39
CA GLN A 135 -15.28 -25.23 18.00
C GLN A 135 -14.74 -23.88 17.50
N TRP A 136 -14.41 -23.80 16.21
CA TRP A 136 -13.97 -22.56 15.59
C TRP A 136 -14.45 -22.45 14.13
N ASP A 137 -14.81 -21.24 13.72
CA ASP A 137 -15.42 -20.97 12.42
C ASP A 137 -14.52 -20.16 11.48
N LEU A 138 -14.27 -20.71 10.29
CA LEU A 138 -13.71 -19.97 9.15
C LEU A 138 -14.86 -19.47 8.26
N PRO A 139 -15.06 -18.16 8.05
CA PRO A 139 -16.14 -17.67 7.20
C PRO A 139 -15.95 -18.04 5.72
N LEU A 140 -17.04 -18.43 5.06
CA LEU A 140 -17.10 -18.68 3.61
C LEU A 140 -18.00 -17.66 2.89
N GLY A 141 -19.17 -17.33 3.43
CA GLY A 141 -20.11 -16.44 2.75
C GLY A 141 -21.28 -16.02 3.62
N GLN A 142 -21.86 -14.86 3.31
CA GLN A 142 -23.12 -14.39 3.88
C GLN A 142 -24.24 -14.57 2.87
N VAL A 143 -25.41 -14.96 3.36
CA VAL A 143 -26.58 -15.25 2.53
C VAL A 143 -27.79 -14.54 3.09
N ARG A 144 -28.31 -13.57 2.36
CA ARG A 144 -29.56 -12.88 2.73
C ARG A 144 -30.76 -13.74 2.35
N VAL A 145 -31.51 -14.19 3.36
CA VAL A 145 -32.72 -15.01 3.17
C VAL A 145 -33.95 -14.15 3.39
N GLU A 146 -34.63 -13.82 2.29
CA GLU A 146 -35.90 -13.08 2.33
C GLU A 146 -37.02 -13.95 2.94
N ALA A 147 -38.03 -13.31 3.53
CA ALA A 147 -39.18 -14.02 4.08
C ALA A 147 -39.93 -14.79 2.96
N GLY A 148 -40.26 -16.06 3.22
CA GLY A 148 -40.95 -16.92 2.26
C GLY A 148 -40.12 -17.36 1.04
N ALA A 149 -38.81 -17.12 1.02
CA ALA A 149 -37.97 -17.49 -0.12
C ALA A 149 -37.94 -19.03 -0.32
N ALA A 150 -38.34 -19.48 -1.52
CA ALA A 150 -38.22 -20.87 -1.95
C ALA A 150 -36.86 -21.17 -2.62
N VAL A 151 -36.26 -20.14 -3.22
CA VAL A 151 -34.92 -20.13 -3.83
C VAL A 151 -34.26 -18.82 -3.45
N ILE A 152 -32.96 -18.82 -3.18
CA ILE A 152 -32.19 -17.63 -2.83
C ILE A 152 -31.49 -17.12 -4.09
N ALA A 153 -31.74 -15.87 -4.46
CA ALA A 153 -31.17 -15.28 -5.67
C ALA A 153 -29.67 -15.00 -5.54
N ALA A 154 -28.95 -14.97 -6.66
CA ALA A 154 -27.50 -14.84 -6.69
C ALA A 154 -26.98 -13.52 -6.09
N ASP A 155 -27.75 -12.43 -6.22
CA ASP A 155 -27.43 -11.10 -5.66
C ASP A 155 -27.52 -11.05 -4.13
N LYS A 156 -28.00 -12.13 -3.49
CA LYS A 156 -28.12 -12.25 -2.03
C LYS A 156 -26.91 -12.89 -1.37
N TYR A 157 -25.88 -13.23 -2.15
CA TYR A 157 -24.65 -13.85 -1.68
C TYR A 157 -23.54 -12.80 -1.59
N THR A 158 -22.85 -12.77 -0.46
CA THR A 158 -21.66 -11.95 -0.27
C THR A 158 -20.50 -12.86 0.10
N ASP A 159 -19.45 -12.85 -0.73
CA ASP A 159 -18.20 -13.57 -0.47
C ASP A 159 -17.43 -12.87 0.66
N ILE A 160 -17.11 -13.60 1.71
CA ILE A 160 -16.35 -13.11 2.87
C ILE A 160 -15.24 -14.09 3.26
N ARG A 161 -14.80 -14.92 2.32
CA ARG A 161 -13.74 -15.91 2.49
C ARG A 161 -12.46 -15.26 3.04
N TRP A 162 -11.88 -15.86 4.08
CA TRP A 162 -10.52 -15.53 4.53
C TRP A 162 -9.53 -16.43 3.83
N LEU A 163 -8.66 -15.85 3.00
CA LEU A 163 -7.66 -16.60 2.26
C LEU A 163 -6.43 -16.88 3.14
N GLY A 164 -5.89 -18.08 3.03
CA GLY A 164 -4.73 -18.52 3.81
C GLY A 164 -3.44 -17.95 3.23
N GLU A 165 -2.99 -16.82 3.77
CA GLU A 165 -1.76 -16.17 3.31
C GLU A 165 -0.48 -16.89 3.79
N PHE A 166 0.57 -16.73 2.99
CA PHE A 166 1.95 -17.02 3.41
C PHE A 166 2.49 -15.86 4.25
N ALA A 167 3.35 -16.18 5.21
CA ALA A 167 4.06 -15.16 6.00
C ALA A 167 4.83 -14.17 5.08
N THR A 168 5.08 -12.98 5.60
CA THR A 168 5.95 -11.99 4.95
C THR A 168 7.25 -12.65 4.52
N THR A 169 7.64 -12.42 3.27
CA THR A 169 8.92 -12.92 2.76
C THR A 169 9.99 -11.86 2.87
N THR A 170 11.23 -12.28 3.09
CA THR A 170 12.36 -11.36 3.26
C THR A 170 13.41 -11.63 2.19
N GLY A 171 13.98 -10.58 1.60
CA GLY A 171 14.97 -10.70 0.54
C GLY A 171 15.67 -9.38 0.23
N THR A 172 16.42 -9.35 -0.88
CA THR A 172 16.96 -8.12 -1.47
C THR A 172 16.00 -7.53 -2.49
N SER A 173 16.16 -6.25 -2.83
CA SER A 173 15.32 -5.59 -3.84
C SER A 173 15.42 -6.23 -5.23
N GLY A 174 16.53 -6.92 -5.52
CA GLY A 174 16.72 -7.66 -6.77
C GLY A 174 16.21 -9.11 -6.76
N ASN A 175 15.77 -9.62 -5.60
CA ASN A 175 15.30 -11.00 -5.44
C ASN A 175 13.84 -11.06 -4.99
N ARG A 176 13.03 -10.09 -5.44
CA ARG A 176 11.58 -10.23 -5.39
C ARG A 176 11.23 -11.40 -6.29
N ASN A 177 10.67 -12.47 -5.74
CA ASN A 177 10.32 -13.64 -6.52
C ASN A 177 9.38 -13.21 -7.68
N PRO A 178 9.81 -13.35 -8.95
CA PRO A 178 9.03 -12.89 -10.09
C PRO A 178 8.06 -13.97 -10.61
N TYR A 179 8.02 -15.16 -10.00
CA TYR A 179 7.21 -16.26 -10.52
C TYR A 179 5.72 -16.00 -10.31
N TRP A 180 5.09 -15.60 -11.43
CA TRP A 180 3.67 -15.32 -11.72
C TRP A 180 2.64 -16.39 -11.33
N GLY A 181 2.98 -17.36 -10.50
CA GLY A 181 2.06 -18.42 -10.07
C GLY A 181 2.29 -18.96 -8.66
N MET A 182 3.29 -18.45 -7.93
CA MET A 182 3.61 -18.95 -6.57
C MET A 182 3.26 -17.95 -5.46
N ARG A 183 2.72 -16.77 -5.81
CA ARG A 183 2.35 -15.75 -4.81
C ARG A 183 0.89 -15.34 -4.98
N PRO A 184 0.05 -15.59 -3.97
CA PRO A 184 -1.30 -15.05 -3.93
C PRO A 184 -1.30 -13.53 -4.01
N PHE A 185 -2.34 -12.97 -4.60
CA PHE A 185 -2.66 -11.55 -4.52
C PHE A 185 -2.56 -11.06 -3.07
N GLY A 186 -1.95 -9.89 -2.84
CA GLY A 186 -1.78 -9.31 -1.50
C GLY A 186 -0.51 -9.76 -0.76
N SER A 187 0.33 -10.62 -1.37
CA SER A 187 1.60 -11.04 -0.76
C SER A 187 2.49 -9.85 -0.40
N ILE A 188 3.14 -9.93 0.76
CA ILE A 188 4.04 -8.88 1.26
C ILE A 188 5.49 -9.37 1.29
N HIS A 189 6.41 -8.50 0.86
CA HIS A 189 7.85 -8.72 0.88
C HIS A 189 8.58 -7.59 1.60
N PHE A 190 9.53 -7.93 2.46
CA PHE A 190 10.44 -6.99 3.10
C PHE A 190 11.85 -7.10 2.51
N GLU A 191 12.33 -6.00 1.95
CA GLU A 191 13.67 -5.85 1.38
C GLU A 191 14.64 -5.38 2.46
N TYR A 192 15.61 -6.20 2.87
CA TYR A 192 16.51 -5.83 3.95
C TYR A 192 17.62 -4.86 3.52
N ASP A 193 17.96 -4.84 2.22
CA ASP A 193 18.99 -3.97 1.62
C ASP A 193 18.49 -2.53 1.43
N THR A 194 17.25 -2.36 0.98
CA THR A 194 16.60 -1.05 0.81
C THR A 194 15.72 -0.65 1.99
N ARG A 195 15.45 -1.59 2.92
CA ARG A 195 14.49 -1.46 4.03
C ARG A 195 13.09 -1.09 3.55
N ARG A 196 12.62 -1.75 2.49
CA ARG A 196 11.31 -1.50 1.87
C ARG A 196 10.32 -2.61 2.13
N TRP A 197 9.06 -2.23 2.21
CA TRP A 197 7.93 -3.13 2.08
C TRP A 197 7.38 -3.02 0.68
N ALA A 198 7.27 -4.16 0.01
CA ALA A 198 6.66 -4.29 -1.31
C ALA A 198 5.43 -5.19 -1.21
N GLY A 199 4.38 -4.83 -1.95
CA GLY A 199 3.14 -5.60 -2.10
C GLY A 199 3.01 -6.15 -3.51
N TRP A 200 2.53 -7.38 -3.62
CA TRP A 200 2.15 -8.00 -4.89
C TRP A 200 0.68 -7.76 -5.17
N ASP A 201 0.36 -7.07 -6.26
CA ASP A 201 -1.01 -6.77 -6.69
C ASP A 201 -1.58 -7.81 -7.69
N GLY A 202 -0.91 -8.95 -7.87
CA GLY A 202 -1.25 -9.93 -8.91
C GLY A 202 -0.52 -9.71 -10.24
N TYR A 203 0.04 -8.52 -10.46
CA TYR A 203 0.72 -8.15 -11.70
C TYR A 203 2.15 -7.64 -11.50
N LYS A 204 2.42 -6.88 -10.43
CA LYS A 204 3.75 -6.35 -10.14
C LYS A 204 3.98 -6.20 -8.64
N TRP A 205 5.26 -6.04 -8.29
CA TRP A 205 5.67 -5.64 -6.95
C TRP A 205 5.71 -4.12 -6.85
N GLY A 206 4.74 -3.53 -6.16
CA GLY A 206 4.71 -2.10 -5.85
C GLY A 206 5.31 -1.79 -4.49
N ILE A 207 5.99 -0.65 -4.34
CA ILE A 207 6.45 -0.18 -3.02
C ILE A 207 5.26 0.29 -2.19
N ILE A 208 5.12 -0.28 -0.98
CA ILE A 208 4.18 0.16 0.06
C ILE A 208 4.83 1.21 0.97
N ALA A 209 6.09 0.98 1.37
CA ALA A 209 6.83 1.88 2.26
C ALA A 209 8.35 1.68 2.16
N GLU A 210 9.13 2.74 2.41
CA GLU A 210 10.59 2.68 2.63
C GLU A 210 10.95 3.22 4.02
N TYR A 211 11.50 2.36 4.89
CA TYR A 211 12.03 2.71 6.21
C TYR A 211 13.54 3.00 6.19
N GLY A 212 14.16 2.98 5.01
CA GLY A 212 15.57 3.27 4.82
C GLY A 212 15.94 4.72 5.15
N PRO A 213 17.24 5.00 5.39
CA PRO A 213 17.71 6.37 5.49
C PRO A 213 17.45 7.11 4.16
N PHE A 214 17.26 8.42 4.22
CA PHE A 214 17.22 9.22 3.00
C PHE A 214 18.53 9.06 2.23
N ARG A 215 18.42 8.87 0.92
CA ARG A 215 19.54 8.76 0.00
C ARG A 215 20.04 10.16 -0.35
N PRO A 216 21.35 10.42 -0.27
CA PRO A 216 21.88 11.71 -0.73
C PRO A 216 21.73 11.81 -2.25
N TYR A 217 21.51 13.02 -2.73
CA TYR A 217 21.68 13.37 -4.14
C TYR A 217 22.15 14.82 -4.25
N THR A 218 22.66 15.21 -5.42
CA THR A 218 23.13 16.57 -5.67
C THR A 218 22.17 17.27 -6.63
N PRO A 219 21.24 18.10 -6.12
CA PRO A 219 20.37 18.91 -6.97
C PRO A 219 21.19 19.89 -7.81
N VAL A 220 20.73 20.19 -9.01
CA VAL A 220 21.33 21.20 -9.89
C VAL A 220 20.32 22.32 -10.06
N ILE A 221 20.73 23.55 -9.77
CA ILE A 221 19.95 24.74 -10.10
C ILE A 221 20.15 25.03 -11.59
N GLN A 222 19.07 25.34 -12.29
CA GLN A 222 19.09 25.62 -13.70
C GLN A 222 18.27 26.87 -14.02
N TRP A 223 18.65 27.54 -15.10
CA TRP A 223 17.95 28.67 -15.69
C TRP A 223 17.41 28.25 -17.06
N GLN A 224 16.14 28.53 -17.32
CA GLN A 224 15.47 28.19 -18.58
C GLN A 224 14.95 29.46 -19.26
N VAL A 225 15.44 29.73 -20.47
CA VAL A 225 15.31 31.02 -21.17
C VAL A 225 13.92 31.26 -21.79
N ASN A 226 13.05 30.23 -21.88
CA ASN A 226 11.68 30.34 -22.39
C ASN A 226 10.84 29.13 -21.95
N ASP A 227 9.51 29.23 -21.96
CA ASP A 227 8.61 28.10 -21.65
C ASP A 227 8.72 26.91 -22.62
N SER A 228 9.35 27.09 -23.80
CA SER A 228 9.54 26.03 -24.80
C SER A 228 10.66 25.01 -24.48
N GLY A 229 11.40 25.19 -23.38
CA GLY A 229 12.42 24.23 -22.92
C GLY A 229 13.72 24.19 -23.73
N ALA A 230 13.85 24.99 -24.79
CA ALA A 230 14.93 24.84 -25.79
C ALA A 230 16.33 25.27 -25.30
N GLN A 231 16.45 26.08 -24.25
CA GLN A 231 17.73 26.52 -23.69
C GLN A 231 17.72 26.47 -22.17
N VAL A 232 18.64 25.67 -21.63
CA VAL A 232 18.79 25.39 -20.20
C VAL A 232 20.25 25.54 -19.84
N THR A 233 20.54 26.34 -18.81
CA THR A 233 21.89 26.52 -18.29
C THR A 233 21.97 26.03 -16.85
N ASN A 234 22.90 25.12 -16.57
CA ASN A 234 23.20 24.70 -15.19
C ASN A 234 23.96 25.81 -14.47
N ASP A 235 23.54 26.13 -13.25
CA ASP A 235 24.17 27.14 -12.41
C ASP A 235 25.11 26.51 -11.39
N SER A 236 26.42 26.56 -11.68
CA SER A 236 27.48 26.02 -10.83
C SER A 236 27.83 26.90 -9.63
N GLY A 237 27.29 28.12 -9.54
CA GLY A 237 27.53 29.01 -8.42
C GLY A 237 26.67 28.72 -7.20
N TRP A 238 25.80 27.70 -7.26
CA TRP A 238 25.07 27.18 -6.10
C TRP A 238 25.81 26.03 -5.42
N SER A 239 25.87 26.07 -4.08
CA SER A 239 26.14 24.90 -3.26
C SER A 239 24.83 24.21 -2.95
N THR A 240 24.67 22.96 -3.38
CA THR A 240 23.42 22.21 -3.24
C THR A 240 23.62 20.92 -2.46
N GLN A 241 22.59 20.53 -1.71
CA GLN A 241 22.50 19.26 -1.00
C GLN A 241 21.06 18.75 -1.07
N GLY A 242 20.87 17.50 -1.44
CA GLY A 242 19.57 16.88 -1.55
C GLY A 242 19.53 15.54 -0.83
N ARG A 243 18.35 15.17 -0.36
CA ARG A 243 18.08 13.85 0.19
C ARG A 243 16.67 13.38 -0.19
N TRP A 244 16.48 12.09 -0.42
CA TRP A 244 15.18 11.56 -0.86
C TRP A 244 14.94 10.10 -0.48
N ARG A 245 13.68 9.65 -0.54
CA ARG A 245 13.27 8.23 -0.43
C ARG A 245 11.90 8.00 -1.08
N TYR A 246 11.58 6.76 -1.44
CA TYR A 246 10.20 6.42 -1.85
C TYR A 246 9.29 6.36 -0.63
N VAL A 247 8.08 6.89 -0.74
CA VAL A 247 7.01 6.71 0.26
C VAL A 247 5.87 5.85 -0.27
N ALA A 248 5.81 5.67 -1.59
CA ALA A 248 5.01 4.67 -2.31
C ALA A 248 5.64 4.41 -3.69
N ASP A 249 5.09 3.48 -4.46
CA ASP A 249 5.60 3.09 -5.79
C ASP A 249 5.86 4.29 -6.74
N ASN A 250 4.94 5.26 -6.74
CA ASN A 250 4.99 6.45 -7.59
C ASN A 250 5.11 7.74 -6.76
N ALA A 251 5.65 7.68 -5.54
CA ALA A 251 5.73 8.87 -4.68
C ALA A 251 7.09 8.96 -3.98
N VAL A 252 7.73 10.11 -4.09
CA VAL A 252 9.05 10.39 -3.50
C VAL A 252 8.96 11.55 -2.53
N ASP A 253 9.42 11.32 -1.31
CA ASP A 253 9.70 12.36 -0.32
C ASP A 253 11.10 12.92 -0.56
N VAL A 254 11.20 14.24 -0.74
CA VAL A 254 12.43 14.93 -1.11
C VAL A 254 12.67 16.13 -0.19
N SER A 255 13.94 16.42 0.07
CA SER A 255 14.40 17.61 0.77
C SER A 255 15.67 18.14 0.10
N ILE A 256 15.65 19.42 -0.25
CA ILE A 256 16.69 20.14 -0.98
C ILE A 256 17.09 21.36 -0.18
N TYR A 257 18.39 21.62 -0.14
CA TYR A 257 18.98 22.87 0.28
C TYR A 257 19.90 23.39 -0.82
N ALA A 258 19.77 24.67 -1.16
CA ALA A 258 20.64 25.35 -2.11
C ALA A 258 21.07 26.69 -1.52
N LYS A 259 22.35 27.04 -1.70
CA LYS A 259 22.94 28.32 -1.28
C LYS A 259 23.71 28.95 -2.43
N LEU A 260 23.38 30.21 -2.74
CA LEU A 260 24.07 31.00 -3.76
C LEU A 260 25.42 31.52 -3.23
N ASN A 261 26.50 31.27 -3.97
CA ASN A 261 27.87 31.65 -3.55
C ASN A 261 28.38 32.96 -4.17
N TYR A 262 27.60 33.58 -5.04
CA TYR A 262 27.92 34.84 -5.73
C TYR A 262 26.74 35.81 -5.67
N ASP A 263 26.93 37.08 -6.04
CA ASP A 263 25.82 38.01 -6.26
C ASP A 263 25.41 37.99 -7.74
N ILE A 264 24.16 37.65 -8.04
CA ILE A 264 23.68 37.53 -9.43
C ILE A 264 23.72 38.87 -10.18
N ASN A 265 23.63 39.99 -9.45
CA ASN A 265 23.60 41.34 -10.02
C ASN A 265 25.00 41.93 -10.13
N ASP A 266 26.02 41.30 -9.55
CA ASP A 266 27.40 41.78 -9.65
C ASP A 266 28.07 41.14 -10.86
N THR A 267 28.22 41.94 -11.93
CA THR A 267 28.87 41.49 -13.18
C THR A 267 30.32 41.04 -13.01
N GLN A 268 30.98 41.37 -11.89
CA GLN A 268 32.35 40.91 -11.59
C GLN A 268 32.38 39.61 -10.78
N ASP A 269 31.34 39.31 -9.99
CA ASP A 269 31.23 38.10 -9.15
C ASP A 269 30.34 37.02 -9.78
N ASN A 270 29.52 37.35 -10.79
CA ASN A 270 28.60 36.42 -11.45
C ASN A 270 29.33 35.52 -12.47
N PRO A 271 29.50 34.21 -12.18
CA PRO A 271 30.19 33.29 -13.08
C PRO A 271 29.33 32.88 -14.28
N ILE A 272 28.06 33.29 -14.30
CA ILE A 272 27.11 32.93 -15.34
C ILE A 272 26.66 34.21 -15.99
N SER A 273 27.12 34.40 -17.23
CA SER A 273 26.55 35.39 -18.12
C SER A 273 25.15 34.92 -18.49
N VAL A 274 24.17 35.08 -17.59
CA VAL A 274 22.75 34.90 -17.89
C VAL A 274 22.35 36.14 -18.69
N VAL A 275 22.79 36.19 -19.94
CA VAL A 275 22.46 37.25 -20.89
C VAL A 275 20.98 37.09 -21.22
N ASP A 276 20.20 38.16 -21.02
CA ASP A 276 18.77 38.26 -21.35
C ASP A 276 18.40 37.53 -22.65
N PRO A 277 17.26 36.80 -22.69
CA PRO A 277 16.00 37.15 -22.01
C PRO A 277 15.67 36.41 -20.68
N GLU A 278 14.58 36.87 -20.03
CA GLU A 278 13.99 36.37 -18.78
C GLU A 278 14.03 34.85 -18.68
N SER A 279 14.80 34.35 -17.71
CA SER A 279 14.99 32.93 -17.48
C SER A 279 14.35 32.49 -16.17
N PHE A 280 13.58 31.40 -16.21
CA PHE A 280 12.94 30.82 -15.03
C PHE A 280 13.89 29.90 -14.28
N MET A 281 13.92 30.01 -12.96
CA MET A 281 14.70 29.12 -12.10
C MET A 281 13.98 27.79 -11.88
N ARG A 282 14.76 26.71 -11.98
CA ARG A 282 14.30 25.34 -11.73
C ARG A 282 15.38 24.52 -11.03
N VAL A 283 14.98 23.43 -10.40
CA VAL A 283 15.88 22.52 -9.69
C VAL A 283 15.67 21.09 -10.13
N THR A 284 16.75 20.31 -10.22
CA THR A 284 16.62 18.89 -10.52
C THR A 284 16.10 18.07 -9.33
N LEU A 285 15.24 17.11 -9.64
CA LEU A 285 14.66 16.12 -8.74
C LEU A 285 15.44 14.80 -8.84
N PRO A 286 15.41 13.97 -7.79
CA PRO A 286 16.19 12.72 -7.75
C PRO A 286 15.61 11.62 -8.64
N VAL A 287 14.30 11.64 -8.87
CA VAL A 287 13.56 10.70 -9.70
C VAL A 287 12.69 11.49 -10.68
N PRO A 288 12.60 11.10 -11.97
CA PRO A 288 11.66 11.69 -12.92
C PRO A 288 10.24 11.73 -12.36
N THR A 289 9.48 12.77 -12.72
CA THR A 289 8.07 12.89 -12.33
C THR A 289 7.19 11.83 -13.01
N GLY A 290 6.05 11.53 -12.39
CA GLY A 290 5.05 10.60 -12.91
C GLY A 290 4.35 11.11 -14.16
N ASN A 291 3.60 10.23 -14.83
CA ASN A 291 2.84 10.56 -16.02
C ASN A 291 1.37 10.86 -15.67
N ALA A 292 1.14 11.89 -14.85
CA ALA A 292 -0.18 12.27 -14.32
C ALA A 292 -1.00 13.23 -15.21
N GLY A 293 -0.61 13.43 -16.48
CA GLY A 293 -1.32 14.36 -17.38
C GLY A 293 -0.93 15.83 -17.16
N ASP A 294 -1.90 16.70 -16.85
CA ASP A 294 -1.67 18.13 -16.54
C ASP A 294 -1.62 18.42 -15.02
N ALA A 295 -1.59 17.38 -14.18
CA ALA A 295 -1.57 17.52 -12.73
C ALA A 295 -0.18 17.92 -12.21
N TYR A 296 -0.15 18.83 -11.22
CA TYR A 296 1.07 19.31 -10.59
C TYR A 296 1.22 18.71 -9.19
N SER A 297 2.41 18.20 -8.88
CA SER A 297 2.81 18.03 -7.48
C SER A 297 3.44 19.34 -6.97
N LEU A 298 3.07 19.73 -5.74
CA LEU A 298 3.58 20.93 -5.09
C LEU A 298 4.57 20.55 -3.99
N LEU A 299 5.78 21.07 -4.08
CA LEU A 299 6.77 21.01 -3.01
C LEU A 299 6.76 22.32 -2.24
N ASN A 300 6.86 22.28 -0.92
CA ASN A 300 6.98 23.50 -0.13
C ASN A 300 8.36 24.12 -0.38
N LEU A 301 8.38 25.41 -0.70
CA LEU A 301 9.61 26.17 -0.87
C LEU A 301 9.71 27.26 0.19
N PHE A 302 10.90 27.38 0.76
CA PHE A 302 11.28 28.45 1.66
C PHE A 302 12.52 29.16 1.11
N TYR A 303 12.43 30.48 1.01
CA TYR A 303 13.45 31.36 0.46
C TYR A 303 13.92 32.34 1.52
N GLN A 304 15.23 32.58 1.57
CA GLN A 304 15.82 33.62 2.41
C GLN A 304 16.92 34.35 1.64
N ARG A 305 16.79 35.67 1.52
CA ARG A 305 17.73 36.52 0.81
C ARG A 305 18.91 36.91 1.69
N GLY A 306 20.12 36.49 1.31
CA GLY A 306 21.37 36.90 1.94
C GLY A 306 21.37 36.82 3.48
N ARG A 307 22.10 37.76 4.12
CA ARG A 307 22.23 37.84 5.60
C ARG A 307 21.16 38.69 6.28
N GLN A 308 20.20 39.24 5.54
CA GLN A 308 19.15 40.09 6.12
C GLN A 308 18.01 39.20 6.63
N SER A 309 17.85 39.12 7.95
CA SER A 309 16.83 38.29 8.61
C SER A 309 15.38 38.67 8.28
N GLY A 310 15.14 39.76 7.54
CA GLY A 310 13.81 40.29 7.24
C GLY A 310 13.22 39.88 5.90
N ASP A 311 13.98 39.29 4.98
CA ASP A 311 13.50 38.93 3.63
C ASP A 311 13.43 37.42 3.46
N MET A 312 12.43 36.85 4.15
CA MET A 312 12.07 35.43 4.15
C MET A 312 10.73 35.26 3.44
N ARG A 313 10.64 34.31 2.51
CA ARG A 313 9.43 34.06 1.70
C ARG A 313 9.11 32.58 1.62
N THR A 314 7.82 32.31 1.46
CA THR A 314 7.31 30.98 1.13
C THR A 314 6.87 30.94 -0.33
N GLY A 315 6.91 29.74 -0.90
CA GLY A 315 6.49 29.49 -2.25
C GLY A 315 6.32 28.00 -2.51
N TYR A 316 6.32 27.64 -3.78
CA TYR A 316 6.13 26.26 -4.22
C TYR A 316 7.17 25.87 -5.27
N GLY A 317 7.61 24.61 -5.21
CA GLY A 317 8.21 23.91 -6.33
C GLY A 317 7.11 23.20 -7.12
N LEU A 318 6.91 23.58 -8.38
CA LEU A 318 5.96 22.95 -9.28
C LEU A 318 6.65 21.79 -10.01
N CYS A 319 6.21 20.56 -9.77
CA CYS A 319 6.67 19.38 -10.50
C CYS A 319 5.62 19.02 -11.57
N TRP A 320 6.00 19.10 -12.85
CA TRP A 320 5.12 18.72 -13.98
C TRP A 320 5.13 17.22 -14.22
N SER A 321 4.01 16.69 -14.67
CA SER A 321 3.92 15.35 -15.23
C SER A 321 4.35 15.28 -16.69
N ASN A 322 5.65 15.34 -16.94
CA ASN A 322 6.25 15.13 -18.27
C ASN A 322 7.46 14.18 -18.24
N ARG A 323 7.63 13.43 -17.14
CA ARG A 323 8.82 12.58 -16.89
C ARG A 323 10.14 13.34 -16.88
N GLU A 324 10.11 14.66 -16.70
CA GLU A 324 11.31 15.40 -16.37
C GLU A 324 11.63 15.23 -14.89
N ASN A 325 12.91 15.31 -14.56
CA ASN A 325 13.38 15.31 -13.18
C ASN A 325 13.55 16.75 -12.71
N ILE A 326 12.49 17.58 -12.78
CA ILE A 326 12.60 19.04 -12.57
C ILE A 326 11.41 19.58 -11.75
N ALA A 327 11.70 20.53 -10.86
CA ALA A 327 10.69 21.41 -10.26
C ALA A 327 10.98 22.88 -10.58
N ARG A 328 9.99 23.64 -11.07
CA ARG A 328 10.10 25.11 -11.25
C ARG A 328 9.75 25.83 -9.96
N LEU A 329 10.47 26.89 -9.67
CA LEU A 329 10.38 27.57 -8.39
C LEU A 329 9.53 28.83 -8.53
N VAL A 330 8.51 28.92 -7.69
CA VAL A 330 7.52 30.01 -7.70
C VAL A 330 7.44 30.58 -6.29
N LEU A 331 7.46 31.90 -6.16
CA LEU A 331 7.38 32.62 -4.89
C LEU A 331 6.09 33.42 -4.80
N GLN A 332 5.63 33.67 -3.57
CA GLN A 332 4.60 34.66 -3.33
C GLN A 332 5.18 36.07 -3.53
N GLY A 333 4.57 36.84 -4.43
CA GLY A 333 5.03 38.18 -4.76
C GLY A 333 4.74 39.23 -3.70
N THR A 334 5.69 40.15 -3.50
CA THR A 334 5.45 41.49 -2.94
C THR A 334 6.21 42.53 -3.76
N GLN A 335 5.67 43.76 -3.79
CA GLN A 335 5.97 44.87 -4.71
C GLN A 335 7.44 45.34 -4.79
N PHE A 336 8.36 44.79 -3.98
CA PHE A 336 9.72 45.34 -3.78
C PHE A 336 10.86 44.64 -4.54
N ASP A 337 10.63 43.53 -5.24
CA ASP A 337 11.72 42.72 -5.87
C ASP A 337 11.62 42.50 -7.37
N GLY A 338 10.84 43.32 -8.10
CA GLY A 338 10.59 43.10 -9.53
C GLY A 338 9.57 41.99 -9.82
N ILE A 339 8.96 41.42 -8.77
CA ILE A 339 7.83 40.49 -8.84
C ILE A 339 6.53 41.31 -8.85
N SER A 340 5.59 40.98 -9.73
CA SER A 340 4.39 41.79 -9.93
C SER A 340 3.58 41.98 -8.63
N ALA A 341 3.16 43.22 -8.35
CA ALA A 341 2.58 43.68 -7.08
C ALA A 341 1.18 43.09 -6.76
N ALA A 342 0.68 42.17 -7.56
CA ALA A 342 -0.72 41.75 -7.54
C ALA A 342 -0.98 40.52 -6.67
N GLY A 343 -0.30 40.34 -5.53
CA GLY A 343 -0.56 39.21 -4.61
C GLY A 343 -0.50 37.81 -5.25
N ASN A 344 0.06 37.71 -6.45
CA ASN A 344 0.06 36.52 -7.28
C ASN A 344 1.32 35.70 -7.02
N LEU A 345 1.22 34.41 -7.29
CA LEU A 345 2.37 33.53 -7.39
C LEU A 345 3.15 33.91 -8.66
N ASP A 346 4.43 34.19 -8.52
CA ASP A 346 5.29 34.59 -9.64
C ASP A 346 6.52 33.68 -9.72
N THR A 347 6.95 33.41 -10.94
CA THR A 347 8.10 32.54 -11.17
C THR A 347 9.38 33.25 -10.75
N LEU A 348 10.29 32.53 -10.08
CA LEU A 348 11.56 33.11 -9.72
C LEU A 348 12.43 33.22 -10.98
N THR A 349 12.66 34.45 -11.43
CA THR A 349 13.43 34.76 -12.64
C THR A 349 14.85 35.24 -12.32
N ASN A 350 15.72 35.23 -13.32
CA ASN A 350 17.06 35.84 -13.23
C ASN A 350 17.03 37.35 -12.93
N ASN A 351 15.90 38.02 -13.17
CA ASN A 351 15.66 39.42 -12.77
C ASN A 351 15.39 39.60 -11.26
N THR A 352 15.17 38.49 -10.53
CA THR A 352 15.05 38.52 -9.07
C THR A 352 16.41 38.87 -8.47
N ARG A 353 16.46 39.87 -7.60
CA ARG A 353 17.72 40.32 -6.98
C ARG A 353 18.27 39.31 -5.96
N LEU A 354 18.96 38.27 -6.43
CA LEU A 354 19.59 37.24 -5.59
C LEU A 354 21.00 37.65 -5.16
N SER A 355 21.15 38.08 -3.91
CA SER A 355 22.47 38.39 -3.35
C SER A 355 23.20 37.12 -2.89
N LYS A 356 24.52 37.20 -2.77
CA LYS A 356 25.34 36.15 -2.14
C LYS A 356 24.80 35.70 -0.79
N ASN A 357 24.89 34.40 -0.52
CA ASN A 357 24.30 33.71 0.64
C ASN A 357 22.77 33.59 0.64
N THR A 358 22.10 33.91 -0.47
CA THR A 358 20.69 33.52 -0.62
C THR A 358 20.56 32.01 -0.48
N THR A 359 19.57 31.56 0.31
CA THR A 359 19.29 30.15 0.51
C THR A 359 17.88 29.79 0.09
N ILE A 360 17.75 28.59 -0.46
CA ILE A 360 16.47 27.98 -0.84
C ILE A 360 16.39 26.62 -0.17
N ARG A 361 15.24 26.33 0.44
CA ARG A 361 14.91 25.02 0.99
C ARG A 361 13.64 24.53 0.33
N ILE A 362 13.66 23.32 -0.21
CA ILE A 362 12.49 22.71 -0.85
C ILE A 362 12.25 21.37 -0.18
N SER A 363 11.01 21.07 0.19
CA SER A 363 10.68 19.77 0.75
C SER A 363 9.23 19.39 0.54
N GLY A 364 8.97 18.10 0.40
CA GLY A 364 7.62 17.56 0.27
C GLY A 364 7.62 16.22 -0.44
N VAL A 365 6.42 15.76 -0.77
CA VAL A 365 6.21 14.55 -1.56
C VAL A 365 5.76 14.96 -2.96
N TYR A 366 6.33 14.35 -3.99
CA TYR A 366 5.86 14.51 -5.36
C TYR A 366 5.64 13.16 -6.03
N GLU A 367 4.77 13.17 -7.05
CA GLU A 367 4.52 12.00 -7.88
C GLU A 367 5.70 11.73 -8.80
N ALA A 368 6.31 10.55 -8.65
CA ALA A 368 7.46 10.09 -9.41
C ALA A 368 7.04 9.03 -10.44
N ALA A 369 7.86 8.85 -11.47
CA ALA A 369 7.74 7.72 -12.37
C ALA A 369 7.88 6.41 -11.57
N GLY A 370 6.94 5.49 -11.77
CA GLY A 370 6.96 4.19 -11.10
C GLY A 370 8.18 3.35 -11.46
N ILE A 371 8.52 2.42 -10.56
CA ILE A 371 9.62 1.46 -10.72
C ILE A 371 9.24 0.34 -11.70
#